data_AF-A0A2U1KSJ6-F1
#
_entry.id   AF-A0A2U1KSJ6-F1
#
_cell.length_a   1.000
_cell.length_b   1.000
_cell.length_c   1.000
_cell.angle_alpha   90.00
_cell.angle_beta   90.00
_cell.angle_gamma   90.00
#
_symmetry.space_group_name_H-M   'P 1'
#
loop_
_entity.id
_entity.type
_entity.pdbx_description
1 polymer ?
#
loop_
_entity_poly.entity_id
_entity_poly.type
_entity_poly.pdbx_seq_one_letter_code
_entity_poly.pdbx_strand_id
1 'polypeptide(L)'
;MSVCALCMKDDETHDHLFFYCQLSSAIWNSLKTLMNKQMVDCKWNETINNFAEKPCNNSIWSIVRRLCLAAAVYGIWRERNSRIFSDERCTHETVFGKICDQVRSRLISLKAKSSSAISQVEHVWNIKIRRINN
;
A
#
# COMPACT_ATOMS: atom_id res chain seq x y z
N MET A 1 -8.13 26.74 4.27
CA MET A 1 -7.81 25.34 3.95
C MET A 1 -8.47 25.00 2.62
N SER A 2 -7.84 24.17 1.79
CA SER A 2 -8.43 23.71 0.53
C SER A 2 -9.22 22.43 0.78
N VAL A 3 -10.36 22.26 0.12
CA VAL A 3 -11.14 21.00 0.20
C VAL A 3 -10.34 19.85 -0.41
N CYS A 4 -10.40 18.66 0.20
CA CYS A 4 -9.71 17.47 -0.29
C CYS A 4 -10.22 17.04 -1.67
N ALA A 5 -9.30 16.95 -2.64
CA ALA A 5 -9.63 16.59 -4.02
C ALA A 5 -10.14 15.14 -4.18
N LEU A 6 -9.91 14.28 -3.18
CA LEU A 6 -10.34 12.88 -3.22
C LEU A 6 -11.78 12.67 -2.75
N CYS A 7 -12.24 13.39 -1.73
CA CYS A 7 -13.60 13.22 -1.19
C CYS A 7 -14.53 14.39 -1.49
N MET A 8 -14.00 15.58 -1.77
CA MET A 8 -14.74 16.83 -1.95
C MET A 8 -15.65 17.18 -0.76
N LYS A 9 -15.30 16.71 0.45
CA LYS A 9 -16.13 16.85 1.68
C LYS A 9 -15.40 17.57 2.80
N ASP A 10 -14.22 17.08 3.15
CA ASP A 10 -13.43 17.58 4.27
C ASP A 10 -12.25 18.43 3.77
N ASP A 11 -11.64 19.16 4.70
CA ASP A 11 -10.41 19.89 4.42
C ASP A 11 -9.24 18.95 4.09
N GLU A 12 -8.47 19.35 3.10
CA GLU A 12 -7.24 18.67 2.72
C GLU A 12 -6.14 18.98 3.74
N THR A 13 -5.83 17.95 4.54
CA THR A 13 -4.64 17.89 5.37
C THR A 13 -3.82 16.66 4.97
N HIS A 14 -2.56 16.58 5.39
CA HIS A 14 -1.73 15.41 5.13
C HIS A 14 -2.40 14.13 5.67
N ASP A 15 -2.83 14.17 6.93
CA ASP A 15 -3.49 13.05 7.60
C ASP A 15 -4.80 12.65 6.90
N HIS A 16 -5.61 13.64 6.51
CA HIS A 16 -6.84 13.36 5.78
C HIS A 16 -6.53 12.73 4.41
N LEU A 17 -5.68 13.36 3.62
CA LEU A 17 -5.35 12.91 2.27
C LEU A 17 -4.91 11.45 2.24
N PHE A 18 -4.03 11.05 3.16
CA PHE A 18 -3.45 9.72 3.12
C PHE A 18 -4.16 8.69 4.00
N PHE A 19 -4.94 9.07 5.03
CA PHE A 19 -5.48 8.10 6.01
C PHE A 19 -6.98 8.22 6.26
N TYR A 20 -7.48 9.44 6.49
CA TYR A 20 -8.88 9.62 6.91
C TYR A 20 -9.85 9.84 5.75
N CYS A 21 -9.37 10.22 4.57
CA CYS A 21 -10.19 10.32 3.38
C CYS A 21 -10.86 8.98 3.10
N GLN A 22 -12.15 9.00 2.77
CA GLN A 22 -12.94 7.79 2.49
C GLN A 22 -12.26 6.88 1.46
N LEU A 23 -11.68 7.45 0.40
CA LEU A 23 -10.96 6.69 -0.63
C LEU A 23 -9.68 6.06 -0.06
N SER A 24 -8.85 6.85 0.60
CA SER A 24 -7.55 6.40 1.14
C SER A 24 -7.72 5.36 2.24
N SER A 25 -8.70 5.56 3.13
CA SER A 25 -9.05 4.62 4.20
C SER A 25 -9.48 3.26 3.63
N ALA A 26 -10.32 3.25 2.58
CA ALA A 26 -10.75 2.03 1.92
C ALA A 26 -9.58 1.27 1.26
N ILE A 27 -8.63 2.00 0.64
CA ILE A 27 -7.40 1.41 0.09
C ILE A 27 -6.56 0.76 1.19
N TRP A 28 -6.34 1.47 2.30
CA TRP A 28 -5.57 0.91 3.42
C TRP A 28 -6.23 -0.33 3.97
N ASN A 29 -7.53 -0.30 4.27
CA ASN A 29 -8.25 -1.45 4.81
C ASN A 29 -8.14 -2.69 3.89
N SER A 30 -8.18 -2.48 2.58
CA SER A 30 -7.94 -3.53 1.60
C SER A 30 -6.50 -4.06 1.67
N LEU A 31 -5.50 -3.19 1.73
CA LEU A 31 -4.07 -3.57 1.84
C LEU A 31 -3.72 -4.29 3.15
N LYS A 32 -4.37 -3.96 4.28
CA LYS A 32 -4.10 -4.61 5.57
C LYS A 32 -4.27 -6.12 5.49
N THR A 33 -5.24 -6.58 4.72
CA THR A 33 -5.49 -8.02 4.52
C THR A 33 -4.34 -8.71 3.77
N LEU A 34 -3.77 -8.03 2.77
CA LEU A 34 -2.65 -8.53 1.95
C LEU A 34 -1.30 -8.48 2.69
N MET A 35 -1.19 -7.67 3.73
CA MET A 35 0.01 -7.52 4.54
C MET A 35 0.07 -8.47 5.74
N ASN A 36 -0.76 -9.52 5.78
CA ASN A 36 -0.90 -10.42 6.93
C ASN A 36 -1.20 -9.66 8.24
N LYS A 37 -2.10 -8.66 8.16
CA LYS A 37 -2.53 -7.83 9.31
C LYS A 37 -1.39 -7.14 10.07
N GLN A 38 -0.28 -6.85 9.39
CA GLN A 38 0.87 -6.17 10.02
C GLN A 38 0.63 -4.69 10.34
N MET A 39 -0.50 -4.12 9.89
CA MET A 39 -0.88 -2.74 10.19
C MET A 39 -1.90 -2.73 11.33
N VAL A 40 -1.74 -1.78 12.24
CA VAL A 40 -2.73 -1.47 13.28
C VAL A 40 -3.75 -0.47 12.72
N ASP A 41 -5.00 -0.56 13.18
CA ASP A 41 -6.04 0.43 12.89
C ASP A 41 -5.74 1.72 13.64
N CYS A 42 -4.93 2.59 13.04
CA CYS A 42 -4.29 3.67 13.77
C CYS A 42 -4.13 4.93 12.91
N LYS A 43 -4.06 6.08 13.59
CA LYS A 43 -3.85 7.43 13.03
C LYS A 43 -2.59 7.47 12.15
N TRP A 44 -2.44 8.47 11.27
CA TRP A 44 -1.24 8.62 10.40
C TRP A 44 0.07 8.45 11.18
N ASN A 45 0.24 9.21 12.26
CA ASN A 45 1.46 9.18 13.08
C ASN A 45 1.70 7.80 13.68
N GLU A 46 0.67 7.14 14.20
CA GLU A 46 0.79 5.81 14.78
C GLU A 46 1.13 4.76 13.71
N THR A 47 0.53 4.86 12.52
CA THR A 47 0.84 3.99 11.39
C THR A 47 2.28 4.18 10.94
N ILE A 48 2.73 5.42 10.74
CA ILE A 48 4.11 5.69 10.32
C ILE A 48 5.11 5.29 11.39
N ASN A 49 4.84 5.60 12.66
CA ASN A 49 5.69 5.18 13.77
C ASN A 49 5.78 3.65 13.83
N ASN A 50 4.67 2.94 13.67
CA ASN A 50 4.67 1.47 13.61
C ASN A 50 5.52 0.94 12.44
N PHE A 51 5.47 1.60 11.28
CA PHE A 51 6.31 1.23 10.14
C PHE A 51 7.78 1.57 10.35
N ALA A 52 8.08 2.66 11.07
CA ALA A 52 9.42 3.12 11.38
C ALA A 52 10.10 2.25 12.44
N GLU A 53 9.35 1.82 13.46
CA GLU A 53 9.83 0.94 14.54
C GLU A 53 10.08 -0.49 14.06
N LYS A 54 9.35 -0.96 13.04
CA LYS A 54 9.55 -2.31 12.49
C LYS A 54 10.90 -2.41 11.77
N PRO A 55 11.69 -3.47 12.02
CA PRO A 55 12.99 -3.67 11.37
C PRO A 55 12.91 -3.58 9.85
N CYS A 56 13.83 -2.82 9.26
CA CYS A 56 14.01 -2.74 7.81
C CYS A 56 15.01 -3.83 7.36
N ASN A 57 14.58 -5.09 7.42
CA ASN A 57 15.39 -6.24 7.03
C ASN A 57 14.91 -6.88 5.72
N ASN A 58 15.66 -7.89 5.25
CA ASN A 58 15.39 -8.62 4.01
C ASN A 58 14.38 -9.77 4.16
N SER A 59 13.63 -9.84 5.27
CA SER A 59 12.49 -10.77 5.35
C SER A 59 11.43 -10.37 4.33
N ILE A 60 10.77 -11.36 3.71
CA ILE A 60 9.77 -11.09 2.68
C ILE A 60 8.63 -10.21 3.20
N TRP A 61 8.21 -10.39 4.44
CA TRP A 61 7.14 -9.61 5.06
C TRP A 61 7.56 -8.15 5.34
N SER A 62 8.83 -7.90 5.69
CA SER A 62 9.39 -6.55 5.76
C SER A 62 9.39 -5.88 4.37
N ILE A 63 9.77 -6.61 3.33
CA ILE A 63 9.76 -6.12 1.94
C ILE A 63 8.33 -5.81 1.49
N VAL A 64 7.37 -6.72 1.68
CA VAL A 64 5.96 -6.53 1.35
C VAL A 64 5.42 -5.27 2.03
N ARG A 65 5.68 -5.11 3.33
CA ARG A 65 5.23 -3.93 4.09
C ARG A 65 5.77 -2.63 3.49
N ARG A 66 7.07 -2.55 3.20
CA ARG A 66 7.70 -1.36 2.62
C ARG A 66 7.19 -1.06 1.21
N LEU A 67 7.00 -2.08 0.39
CA LEU A 67 6.43 -1.95 -0.95
C LEU A 67 4.99 -1.43 -0.89
N CYS A 68 4.16 -1.99 -0.01
CA CYS A 68 2.77 -1.54 0.16
C CYS A 68 2.70 -0.09 0.62
N LEU A 69 3.54 0.32 1.59
CA LEU A 69 3.60 1.72 2.04
C LEU A 69 3.92 2.66 0.89
N ALA A 70 5.02 2.38 0.16
CA ALA A 70 5.46 3.22 -0.94
C ALA A 70 4.43 3.27 -2.07
N ALA A 71 3.87 2.13 -2.47
CA ALA A 71 2.90 2.04 -3.55
C ALA A 71 1.57 2.72 -3.19
N ALA A 72 1.11 2.59 -1.94
CA ALA A 72 -0.13 3.23 -1.47
C ALA A 72 0.00 4.75 -1.43
N VAL A 73 1.05 5.27 -0.79
CA VAL A 73 1.30 6.72 -0.72
C VAL A 73 1.41 7.30 -2.13
N TYR A 74 2.16 6.64 -3.02
CA TYR A 74 2.28 7.08 -4.41
C TYR A 74 0.96 7.00 -5.19
N GLY A 75 0.20 5.91 -5.03
CA GLY A 75 -1.08 5.70 -5.71
C GLY A 75 -2.13 6.74 -5.30
N ILE A 76 -2.24 7.03 -4.00
CA ILE A 76 -3.14 8.05 -3.45
C ILE A 76 -2.74 9.44 -3.96
N TRP A 77 -1.45 9.78 -3.91
CA TRP A 77 -0.95 11.05 -4.41
C TRP A 77 -1.20 11.21 -5.92
N ARG A 78 -0.98 10.14 -6.70
CA ARG A 78 -1.23 10.13 -8.15
C ARG A 78 -2.71 10.35 -8.45
N GLU A 79 -3.61 9.66 -7.75
CA GLU A 79 -5.06 9.83 -7.90
C GLU A 79 -5.49 11.27 -7.59
N ARG A 80 -5.00 11.85 -6.48
CA ARG A 80 -5.28 13.25 -6.13
C ARG A 80 -4.89 14.19 -7.27
N ASN A 81 -3.69 14.01 -7.82
CA ASN A 81 -3.20 14.88 -8.90
C ASN A 81 -3.99 14.68 -10.20
N SER A 82 -4.35 13.44 -10.53
CA SER A 82 -5.18 13.13 -11.70
C SER A 82 -6.54 13.85 -11.64
N ARG A 83 -7.16 13.90 -10.45
CA ARG A 83 -8.40 14.67 -10.23
C ARG A 83 -8.24 16.17 -10.38
N ILE A 84 -7.11 16.73 -9.94
CA ILE A 84 -6.86 18.18 -9.99
C ILE A 84 -6.49 18.63 -11.39
N PHE A 85 -5.63 17.88 -12.09
CA PHE A 85 -5.01 18.33 -13.34
C PHE A 85 -5.61 17.70 -14.59
N SER A 86 -6.42 16.65 -14.45
CA SER A 86 -7.00 15.93 -15.59
C SER A 86 -8.51 15.67 -15.43
N ASP A 87 -9.12 16.06 -14.30
CA ASP A 87 -10.52 15.76 -13.93
C ASP A 87 -10.90 14.27 -14.03
N GLU A 88 -9.89 13.39 -14.02
CA GLU A 88 -10.07 11.95 -14.05
C GLU A 88 -10.32 11.43 -12.63
N ARG A 89 -11.40 10.67 -12.43
CA ARG A 89 -11.77 10.11 -11.14
C ARG A 89 -11.84 8.59 -11.21
N CYS A 90 -10.91 7.91 -10.54
CA CYS A 90 -10.99 6.47 -10.36
C CYS A 90 -11.70 6.11 -9.05
N THR A 91 -12.36 4.96 -9.02
CA THR A 91 -12.86 4.38 -7.77
C THR A 91 -11.71 3.89 -6.90
N HIS A 92 -11.96 3.71 -5.60
CA HIS A 92 -10.93 3.21 -4.70
C HIS A 92 -10.46 1.80 -5.08
N GLU A 93 -11.34 0.96 -5.64
CA GLU A 93 -11.01 -0.39 -6.14
C GLU A 93 -10.05 -0.32 -7.33
N THR A 94 -10.26 0.64 -8.23
CA THR A 94 -9.38 0.85 -9.40
C THR A 94 -8.00 1.31 -8.96
N VAL A 95 -7.92 2.25 -8.02
CA VAL A 95 -6.65 2.72 -7.46
C VAL A 95 -5.94 1.60 -6.69
N PHE A 96 -6.69 0.85 -5.88
CA PHE A 96 -6.18 -0.31 -5.14
C PHE A 96 -5.63 -1.40 -6.07
N GLY A 97 -6.30 -1.70 -7.19
CA GLY A 97 -5.79 -2.62 -8.21
C GLY A 97 -4.45 -2.18 -8.77
N LYS A 98 -4.33 -0.90 -9.18
CA LYS A 98 -3.06 -0.31 -9.65
C LYS A 98 -1.94 -0.39 -8.61
N ILE A 99 -2.26 -0.23 -7.32
CA ILE A 99 -1.30 -0.39 -6.22
C ILE A 99 -0.87 -1.85 -6.10
N CYS A 100 -1.81 -2.79 -6.13
CA CYS A 100 -1.51 -4.22 -6.04
C CYS A 100 -0.62 -4.67 -7.19
N ASP A 101 -0.86 -4.22 -8.40
CA ASP A 101 -0.07 -4.59 -9.58
C ASP A 101 1.36 -4.06 -9.50
N GLN A 102 1.55 -2.86 -8.96
CA GLN A 102 2.89 -2.33 -8.67
C GLN A 102 3.63 -3.20 -7.65
N VAL A 103 2.96 -3.60 -6.57
CA VAL A 103 3.56 -4.47 -5.55
C VAL A 103 3.88 -5.86 -6.13
N ARG A 104 2.94 -6.48 -6.84
CA ARG A 104 3.14 -7.80 -7.51
C ARG A 104 4.32 -7.78 -8.47
N SER A 105 4.39 -6.75 -9.33
CA SER A 105 5.49 -6.61 -10.30
C SER A 105 6.85 -6.57 -9.61
N ARG A 106 6.95 -5.86 -8.47
CA ARG A 106 8.17 -5.83 -7.66
C ARG A 106 8.44 -7.17 -7.00
N LEU A 107 7.44 -7.81 -6.41
CA LEU A 107 7.61 -9.10 -5.73
C LEU A 107 8.05 -10.22 -6.69
N ILE A 108 7.48 -10.30 -7.90
CA ILE A 108 7.86 -11.31 -8.91
C ILE A 108 9.31 -11.13 -9.37
N SER A 109 9.82 -9.89 -9.39
CA SER A 109 11.21 -9.61 -9.74
C SER A 109 12.22 -10.04 -8.66
N LEU A 110 11.77 -10.34 -7.45
CA LEU A 110 12.63 -10.78 -6.36
C LEU A 110 13.13 -12.20 -6.60
N LYS A 111 14.28 -12.48 -6.02
CA LYS A 111 14.84 -13.82 -5.92
C LYS A 111 14.99 -14.16 -4.44
N ALA A 112 14.47 -15.31 -4.02
CA ALA A 112 14.46 -15.69 -2.61
C ALA A 112 14.74 -17.18 -2.40
N LYS A 113 15.32 -17.51 -1.24
CA LYS A 113 15.39 -18.89 -0.75
C LYS A 113 14.01 -19.35 -0.33
N SER A 114 13.74 -20.65 -0.49
CA SER A 114 12.46 -21.22 -0.06
C SER A 114 12.27 -21.12 1.44
N SER A 115 11.11 -20.62 1.85
CA SER A 115 10.66 -20.58 3.24
C SER A 115 9.13 -20.59 3.29
N SER A 116 8.57 -20.93 4.45
CA SER A 116 7.12 -20.86 4.68
C SER A 116 6.57 -19.45 4.43
N ALA A 117 7.30 -18.41 4.83
CA ALA A 117 6.92 -17.02 4.61
C ALA A 117 6.84 -16.67 3.11
N ILE A 118 7.77 -17.16 2.29
CA ILE A 118 7.71 -16.95 0.83
C ILE A 118 6.47 -17.64 0.25
N SER A 119 6.21 -18.88 0.62
CA SER A 119 5.02 -19.62 0.15
C SER A 119 3.72 -18.92 0.57
N GLN A 120 3.66 -18.34 1.77
CA GLN A 120 2.51 -17.57 2.23
C GLN A 120 2.31 -16.30 1.39
N VAL A 121 3.38 -15.55 1.12
CA VAL A 121 3.31 -14.34 0.28
C VAL A 121 2.89 -14.69 -1.15
N GLU A 122 3.42 -15.77 -1.73
CA GLU A 122 2.99 -16.25 -3.04
C GLU A 122 1.49 -16.56 -3.10
N HIS A 123 0.95 -17.21 -2.06
CA HIS A 123 -0.47 -17.51 -1.97
C HIS A 123 -1.32 -16.24 -1.81
N VAL A 124 -0.98 -15.37 -0.86
CA VAL A 124 -1.74 -14.13 -0.57
C VAL A 124 -1.75 -13.19 -1.78
N TRP A 125 -0.62 -13.05 -2.46
CA TRP A 125 -0.49 -12.13 -3.59
C TRP A 125 -0.84 -12.76 -4.94
N ASN A 126 -1.11 -14.06 -4.96
CA ASN A 126 -1.32 -14.88 -6.15
C ASN A 126 -0.19 -14.71 -7.19
N ILE A 127 1.05 -14.94 -6.76
CA ILE A 127 2.27 -14.79 -7.58
C ILE A 127 3.22 -15.95 -7.37
N LYS A 128 4.28 -16.01 -8.19
CA LYS A 128 5.44 -16.89 -7.98
C LYS A 128 6.73 -16.09 -7.93
N ILE A 129 7.50 -16.29 -6.86
CA ILE A 129 8.79 -15.63 -6.66
C ILE A 129 9.89 -16.58 -7.12
N ARG A 130 10.86 -16.06 -7.88
CA ARG A 130 11.96 -16.87 -8.41
C ARG A 130 12.79 -17.45 -7.26
N ARG A 131 12.97 -18.77 -7.27
CA ARG A 131 13.78 -19.47 -6.26
C ARG A 131 15.27 -19.39 -6.61
N ILE A 132 16.10 -19.24 -5.58
CA ILE A 132 17.56 -19.38 -5.68
C ILE A 132 17.93 -20.70 -5.01
N ASN A 133 18.61 -21.58 -5.75
CA ASN A 133 19.23 -22.78 -5.17
C ASN A 133 20.52 -22.36 -4.46
N ASN A 134 20.80 -23.02 -3.34
CA ASN A 134 22.00 -22.77 -2.54
C ASN A 134 23.28 -23.08 -3.33
#